data_AF-A0A351X9B7-F1
#
_entry.id   AF-A0A351X9B7-F1
#
_cell.length_a   1.000
_cell.length_b   1.000
_cell.length_c   1.000
_cell.angle_alpha   90.00
_cell.angle_beta   90.00
_cell.angle_gamma   90.00
#
_symmetry.space_group_name_H-M   'P 1'
#
loop_
_entity.id
_entity.type
_entity.pdbx_description
1 polymer ?
#
loop_
_entity_poly.entity_id
_entity_poly.type
_entity_poly.pdbx_seq_one_letter_code
_entity_poly.pdbx_strand_id
1 'polypeptide(L)'
;METQIYRDISARTGGDIYIGVVGPVRTGKSTFIKKFMDTLVIPNIPDSFRKERAKDELPQSAAGRTIMTTEPKFIPEDAIALTLDGNIDFKVRMIDCVGYIVPSSEGYVE
;
A
#
# COMPACT_ATOMS: atom_id res chain seq x y z
N MET A 1 2.00 -23.06 -18.02
CA MET A 1 0.74 -22.43 -17.60
C MET A 1 1.12 -21.14 -16.91
N GLU A 2 1.09 -20.01 -17.61
CA GLU A 2 1.15 -18.72 -16.93
C GLU A 2 -0.09 -18.61 -16.05
N THR A 3 0.13 -18.60 -14.75
CA THR A 3 -0.91 -18.40 -13.74
C THR A 3 -1.63 -17.09 -14.02
N GLN A 4 -2.89 -17.17 -14.48
CA GLN A 4 -3.76 -16.02 -14.74
C GLN A 4 -4.29 -15.37 -13.44
N ILE A 5 -3.48 -15.34 -12.38
CA ILE A 5 -3.88 -14.87 -11.04
C ILE A 5 -4.49 -13.47 -11.11
N TYR A 6 -3.87 -12.53 -11.83
CA TYR A 6 -4.39 -11.17 -11.97
C TYR A 6 -5.71 -11.11 -12.75
N ARG A 7 -5.88 -11.98 -13.74
CA ARG A 7 -7.11 -12.08 -14.53
C ARG A 7 -8.25 -12.67 -13.69
N ASP A 8 -7.94 -13.70 -12.91
CA ASP A 8 -8.88 -14.37 -12.01
C ASP A 8 -9.32 -13.44 -10.88
N ILE A 9 -8.38 -12.67 -10.32
CA ILE A 9 -8.68 -11.64 -9.31
C ILE A 9 -9.60 -10.58 -9.93
N SER A 10 -9.23 -10.00 -11.07
CA SER A 10 -10.03 -8.97 -11.74
C SER A 10 -11.47 -9.45 -12.03
N ALA A 11 -11.62 -10.68 -12.54
CA ALA A 11 -12.94 -11.26 -12.82
C ALA A 11 -13.80 -11.48 -11.56
N ARG A 12 -13.19 -11.76 -10.40
CA ARG A 12 -13.90 -12.05 -9.15
C ARG A 12 -14.17 -10.82 -8.29
N THR A 13 -13.32 -9.81 -8.39
CA THR A 13 -13.39 -8.60 -7.56
C THR A 13 -13.94 -7.38 -8.29
N GLY A 14 -14.31 -7.53 -9.57
CA GLY A 14 -14.72 -6.39 -10.39
C GLY A 14 -13.55 -5.47 -10.73
N GLY A 15 -12.33 -6.01 -10.72
CA GLY A 15 -11.10 -5.27 -10.96
C GLY A 15 -10.52 -4.59 -9.72
N ASP A 16 -11.14 -4.67 -8.54
CA ASP A 16 -10.59 -4.02 -7.33
C ASP A 16 -9.62 -4.96 -6.58
N ILE A 17 -8.42 -4.47 -6.28
CA ILE A 17 -7.39 -5.18 -5.51
C ILE A 17 -7.03 -4.35 -4.29
N TYR A 18 -7.34 -4.90 -3.11
CA TYR A 18 -6.97 -4.34 -1.82
C TYR A 18 -5.82 -5.13 -1.21
N ILE A 19 -4.73 -4.45 -0.86
CA ILE A 19 -3.58 -5.07 -0.20
C ILE A 19 -3.47 -4.54 1.22
N GLY A 20 -3.78 -5.39 2.20
CA GLY A 20 -3.56 -5.09 3.62
C GLY A 20 -2.21 -5.56 4.10
N VAL A 21 -1.36 -4.65 4.57
CA VAL A 21 -0.04 -4.99 5.10
C VAL A 21 -0.13 -5.02 6.63
N VAL A 22 -0.06 -6.22 7.22
CA VAL A 22 -0.18 -6.45 8.65
C VAL A 22 1.10 -7.02 9.25
N GLY A 23 1.37 -6.72 10.52
CA GLY A 23 2.57 -7.18 11.21
C GLY A 23 2.95 -6.30 12.41
N PRO A 24 3.94 -6.73 13.21
CA PRO A 24 4.34 -6.02 14.43
C PRO A 24 4.78 -4.58 14.15
N VAL A 25 4.77 -3.72 15.16
CA VAL A 25 5.36 -2.37 15.03
C VAL A 25 6.84 -2.47 14.59
N ARG A 26 7.27 -1.52 13.74
CA ARG A 26 8.63 -1.42 13.19
C ARG A 26 9.17 -2.58 12.35
N THR A 27 8.34 -3.47 11.85
CA THR A 27 8.77 -4.50 10.88
C THR A 27 8.87 -4.02 9.43
N GLY A 28 8.89 -2.71 9.20
CA GLY A 28 9.04 -2.13 7.86
C GLY A 28 7.76 -2.09 7.01
N LYS A 29 6.58 -2.25 7.60
CA LYS A 29 5.28 -2.19 6.89
C LYS A 29 5.12 -0.92 6.05
N SER A 30 5.23 0.25 6.67
CA SER A 30 5.12 1.54 5.97
C SER A 30 6.22 1.74 4.92
N THR A 31 7.41 1.17 5.14
CA THR A 31 8.50 1.16 4.15
C THR A 31 8.15 0.30 2.93
N PHE A 32 7.55 -0.87 3.13
CA PHE A 32 7.07 -1.72 2.03
C PHE A 32 5.97 -0.99 1.24
N ILE A 33 4.99 -0.42 1.93
CA ILE A 33 3.89 0.35 1.33
C ILE A 33 4.45 1.47 0.46
N LYS A 34 5.37 2.28 1.01
CA LYS A 34 6.02 3.37 0.26
C LYS A 34 6.74 2.85 -0.98
N LYS A 35 7.58 1.81 -0.84
CA LYS A 35 8.33 1.24 -1.99
C LYS A 35 7.41 0.68 -3.05
N PHE A 36 6.35 -0.04 -2.68
CA PHE A 36 5.39 -0.59 -3.62
C PHE A 36 4.69 0.53 -4.41
N MET A 37 4.25 1.57 -3.71
CA MET A 37 3.62 2.73 -4.34
C MET A 37 4.59 3.45 -5.29
N ASP A 38 5.81 3.75 -4.84
CA ASP A 38 6.81 4.48 -5.62
C ASP A 38 7.27 3.72 -6.87
N THR A 39 7.32 2.38 -6.80
CA THR A 39 7.88 1.55 -7.88
C THR A 39 6.85 1.01 -8.86
N LEU A 40 5.65 0.67 -8.40
CA LEU A 40 4.65 -0.02 -9.23
C LEU A 40 3.38 0.79 -9.46
N VAL A 41 2.99 1.68 -8.55
CA VAL A 41 1.70 2.38 -8.65
C VAL A 41 1.87 3.77 -9.24
N ILE A 42 2.67 4.62 -8.59
CA ILE A 42 2.87 6.04 -8.94
C ILE A 42 3.40 6.24 -10.37
N PRO A 43 4.35 5.42 -10.88
CA PRO A 43 4.82 5.57 -12.26
C PRO A 43 3.70 5.39 -13.31
N ASN A 44 2.69 4.59 -12.98
CA ASN A 44 1.59 4.20 -13.87
C ASN A 44 0.35 5.12 -13.76
N ILE A 45 0.40 6.18 -12.94
CA ILE A 45 -0.68 7.19 -12.89
C ILE A 45 -0.47 8.20 -14.04
N PRO A 46 -1.40 8.30 -15.01
CA PRO A 46 -1.27 9.22 -16.14
C PRO A 46 -1.55 10.68 -15.76
N ASP A 47 -2.47 10.91 -14.82
CA ASP A 47 -2.85 12.26 -14.38
C ASP A 47 -1.84 12.81 -13.37
N SER A 48 -1.22 13.95 -13.69
CA SER A 48 -0.16 14.55 -12.87
C SER A 48 -0.65 15.02 -11.50
N PHE A 49 -1.87 15.54 -11.40
CA PHE A 49 -2.45 16.02 -10.15
C PHE A 49 -2.72 14.87 -9.18
N ARG A 50 -3.34 13.79 -9.68
CA ARG A 50 -3.54 12.54 -8.92
C ARG A 50 -2.21 11.89 -8.54
N LYS A 51 -1.19 12.00 -9.39
CA LYS A 51 0.15 11.48 -9.10
C LYS A 51 0.82 12.22 -7.95
N GLU A 52 0.71 13.55 -7.90
CA GLU A 52 1.21 14.32 -6.75
C GLU A 52 0.41 14.02 -5.49
N ARG A 53 -0.92 14.00 -5.57
CA ARG A 53 -1.77 13.64 -4.41
C ARG A 53 -1.44 12.27 -3.85
N ALA A 54 -1.23 11.26 -4.71
CA ALA A 54 -0.85 9.92 -4.28
C ALA A 54 0.50 9.88 -3.57
N LYS A 55 1.45 10.77 -3.92
CA LYS A 55 2.74 10.92 -3.22
C LYS A 55 2.57 11.57 -1.85
N ASP A 56 1.74 12.60 -1.75
CA ASP A 56 1.48 13.32 -0.50
C ASP A 56 0.76 12.43 0.52
N GLU A 57 -0.04 11.46 0.05
CA GLU A 57 -0.77 10.52 0.90
C GLU A 57 0.09 9.37 1.44
N LEU A 58 1.30 9.15 0.89
CA LEU A 58 2.20 8.07 1.29
C LEU A 58 2.57 8.16 2.78
N PRO A 59 2.77 7.01 3.44
CA PRO A 59 3.15 7.02 4.83
C PRO A 59 4.55 7.64 4.97
N GLN A 60 4.68 8.62 5.85
CA GLN A 60 5.98 9.14 6.24
C GLN A 60 6.75 8.03 6.97
N SER A 61 7.83 7.55 6.35
CA SER A 61 8.72 6.57 6.95
C SER A 61 9.55 7.27 8.06
N ALA A 62 8.98 7.39 9.26
CA ALA A 62 9.68 8.03 10.36
C ALA A 62 10.83 7.14 10.85
N ALA A 63 12.04 7.70 10.94
CA ALA A 63 13.16 7.14 11.70
C ALA A 63 13.01 7.37 13.23
N GLY A 64 11.88 7.96 13.64
CA GLY A 64 11.60 8.33 15.02
C GLY A 64 11.09 7.18 15.87
N ARG A 65 11.27 7.28 17.20
CA ARG A 65 10.92 6.21 18.12
C ARG A 65 9.41 6.05 18.37
N THR A 66 8.58 6.96 17.87
CA THR A 66 7.15 7.02 18.16
C THR A 66 6.32 6.21 17.17
N ILE A 67 5.34 5.44 17.65
CA ILE A 67 4.34 4.78 16.82
C ILE A 67 3.46 5.87 16.20
N MET A 68 3.51 6.01 14.87
CA MET A 68 2.76 7.05 14.13
C MET A 68 1.34 6.61 13.75
N THR A 69 1.09 5.31 13.60
CA THR A 69 -0.17 4.79 13.04
C THR A 69 -1.12 4.35 14.16
N THR A 70 -2.17 5.13 14.43
CA THR A 70 -3.22 4.80 15.42
C THR A 70 -4.51 4.27 14.77
N GLU A 71 -4.70 4.45 13.47
CA GLU A 71 -5.86 3.96 12.71
C GLU A 71 -5.44 3.40 11.34
N PRO A 72 -6.15 2.39 10.80
CA PRO A 72 -5.90 1.89 9.45
C PRO A 72 -6.09 3.00 8.41
N LYS A 73 -5.06 3.28 7.62
CA LYS A 73 -5.12 4.30 6.56
C LYS A 73 -5.15 3.64 5.19
N PHE A 74 -6.09 4.05 4.36
CA PHE A 74 -6.07 3.70 2.95
C PHE A 74 -5.10 4.61 2.20
N ILE A 75 -4.22 4.01 1.39
CA ILE A 75 -3.19 4.71 0.64
C ILE A 75 -3.16 4.16 -0.79
N PRO A 76 -3.54 4.96 -1.80
CA PRO A 76 -4.16 6.28 -1.69
C PRO A 76 -5.60 6.22 -1.17
N GLU A 77 -6.17 7.38 -0.86
CA GLU A 77 -7.58 7.50 -0.45
C GLU A 77 -8.50 6.96 -1.55
N ASP A 78 -8.25 7.28 -2.82
CA ASP A 78 -8.95 6.72 -3.96
C ASP A 78 -8.15 5.61 -4.62
N ALA A 79 -8.83 4.53 -5.04
CA ALA A 79 -8.17 3.46 -5.78
C ALA A 79 -7.64 3.96 -7.14
N ILE A 80 -6.42 3.53 -7.48
CA ILE A 80 -5.74 3.94 -8.71
C ILE A 80 -5.89 2.82 -9.74
N ALA A 81 -6.39 3.17 -10.93
CA ALA A 81 -6.39 2.27 -12.07
C ALA A 81 -4.96 2.03 -12.58
N LEU A 82 -4.62 0.77 -12.78
CA LEU A 82 -3.37 0.28 -13.32
C LEU A 82 -3.67 -0.67 -14.47
N THR A 83 -2.89 -0.55 -15.55
CA THR A 83 -2.91 -1.49 -16.67
C THR A 83 -1.55 -2.21 -16.67
N LEU A 84 -1.56 -3.50 -16.38
CA LEU A 84 -0.34 -4.34 -16.46
C LEU A 84 -0.17 -4.89 -17.88
N ASP A 85 1.06 -5.27 -18.20
CA ASP A 85 1.41 -5.93 -19.47
C ASP A 85 0.46 -7.10 -19.76
N GLY A 86 -0.19 -7.05 -20.92
CA GLY A 86 -1.25 -8.00 -21.30
C GLY A 86 -2.69 -7.46 -21.22
N ASN A 87 -2.89 -6.14 -21.13
CA ASN A 87 -4.21 -5.46 -21.09
C ASN A 87 -5.08 -5.88 -19.90
N ILE A 88 -4.47 -6.09 -18.75
CA ILE A 88 -5.22 -6.36 -17.51
C ILE A 88 -5.41 -5.05 -16.76
N ASP A 89 -6.65 -4.60 -16.70
CA ASP A 89 -7.06 -3.42 -15.93
C ASP A 89 -7.53 -3.82 -14.54
N PHE A 90 -6.97 -3.17 -13.53
CA PHE A 90 -7.41 -3.29 -12.13
C PHE A 90 -7.18 -1.98 -11.39
N LYS A 91 -7.85 -1.81 -10.25
CA LYS A 91 -7.64 -0.69 -9.35
C LYS A 91 -6.94 -1.20 -8.10
N VAL A 92 -5.90 -0.49 -7.68
CA VAL A 92 -5.14 -0.83 -6.47
C VAL A 92 -5.40 0.19 -5.38
N ARG A 93 -5.56 -0.31 -4.16
CA ARG A 93 -5.59 0.49 -2.93
C ARG A 93 -4.91 -0.29 -1.82
N MET A 94 -4.02 0.35 -1.07
CA MET A 94 -3.32 -0.30 0.04
C MET A 94 -3.90 0.12 1.37
N ILE A 95 -3.75 -0.73 2.37
CA ILE A 95 -4.19 -0.49 3.74
C ILE A 95 -2.95 -0.57 4.64
N ASP A 96 -2.55 0.57 5.19
CA ASP A 96 -1.54 0.63 6.24
C ASP A 96 -2.23 0.35 7.58
N CYS A 97 -2.04 -0.86 8.10
CA CYS A 97 -2.64 -1.29 9.35
C CYS A 97 -1.77 -0.91 10.55
N VAL A 98 -2.44 -0.62 11.68
CA VAL A 98 -1.78 -0.45 12.98
C VAL A 98 -1.00 -1.73 13.29
N GLY A 99 0.30 -1.58 13.58
CA GLY A 99 1.10 -2.72 13.99
C GLY A 99 0.71 -3.18 15.39
N TYR A 100 0.57 -4.49 15.60
CA TYR A 100 0.40 -5.02 16.94
C TYR A 100 1.71 -4.93 17.71
N ILE A 101 1.62 -4.69 19.02
CA ILE A 101 2.79 -4.60 19.90
C ILE A 101 3.22 -6.03 20.26
N VAL A 102 4.52 -6.30 20.21
CA VAL A 102 5.12 -7.56 20.66
C VAL A 102 6.08 -7.21 21.80
N PRO A 103 6.04 -7.90 22.96
CA PRO A 103 6.94 -7.63 24.08
C PRO A 103 8.39 -7.93 23.68
N SER A 104 9.08 -6.89 23.22
CA SER A 104 10.48 -6.80 22.71
C SER A 104 10.60 -5.87 21.50
N SER A 105 9.50 -5.32 20.97
CA SER A 105 9.55 -4.44 19.81
C SER A 105 10.32 -3.16 20.13
N GLU A 106 11.34 -2.85 19.33
CA GLU A 106 12.07 -1.59 19.46
C GLU A 106 11.08 -0.42 19.41
N GLY A 107 11.11 0.48 20.40
CA GLY A 107 10.13 1.57 20.53
C GLY A 107 9.09 1.41 21.59
N TYR A 108 9.06 0.26 22.25
CA TYR A 108 8.47 0.15 23.57
C TYR A 108 9.33 0.97 24.55
N VAL A 109 8.91 2.20 24.80
CA VAL A 109 9.43 3.03 25.89
C VAL A 109 8.19 3.52 26.64
N GLU A 110 8.13 3.20 27.93
CA GLU A 110 7.25 3.91 28.87
C GLU A 110 7.51 5.41 28.84
#